data_AF-A0A5C7BAP9-F1
#
_entry.id   AF-A0A5C7BAP9-F1
#
_cell.length_a   1.000
_cell.length_b   1.000
_cell.length_c   1.000
_cell.angle_alpha   90.00
_cell.angle_beta   90.00
_cell.angle_gamma   90.00
#
_symmetry.space_group_name_H-M   'P 1'
#
loop_
_entity.id
_entity.type
_entity.pdbx_description
1 polymer ?
#
loop_
_entity_poly.entity_id
_entity_poly.type
_entity_poly.pdbx_seq_one_letter_code
_entity_poly.pdbx_strand_id
1 'polypeptide(L)'
;MLKLNKLIEFSEEYVNARANLEKAIIVAIDDEVAGLIEDLTNSGNQCTLITVIPTHDSAIRDEDNKAMKNNLLFFIVKKTDSKAGNAQKLANFVICQNEIEDLLKHIIGLIDAQGEDCLFKNIDYGSAPIIPIPNYFNQNGYLLEISTKTYF
;
A
#
# COMPACT_ATOMS: atom_id res chain seq x y z
N MET A 1 18.27 -3.90 -3.83
CA MET A 1 17.35 -4.88 -3.21
C MET A 1 16.67 -4.21 -2.03
N LEU A 2 15.34 -4.17 -2.02
CA LEU A 2 14.54 -3.64 -0.90
C LEU A 2 14.79 -4.52 0.33
N LYS A 3 15.24 -3.93 1.46
CA LYS A 3 15.43 -4.68 2.71
C LYS A 3 14.13 -4.64 3.51
N LEU A 4 13.63 -5.80 3.93
CA LEU A 4 12.38 -5.90 4.70
C LEU A 4 12.38 -5.02 5.95
N ASN A 5 13.44 -5.05 6.76
CA ASN A 5 13.52 -4.22 7.97
C ASN A 5 13.38 -2.71 7.67
N LYS A 6 13.95 -2.25 6.55
CA LYS A 6 13.81 -0.84 6.14
C LYS A 6 12.39 -0.51 5.67
N LEU A 7 11.68 -1.47 5.06
CA LEU A 7 10.28 -1.30 4.70
C LEU A 7 9.38 -1.25 5.94
N ILE A 8 9.69 -2.07 6.95
CA ILE A 8 9.02 -2.04 8.26
C ILE A 8 9.22 -0.66 8.92
N GLU A 9 10.47 -0.23 9.06
CA GLU A 9 10.82 1.10 9.61
C GLU A 9 10.08 2.21 8.86
N PHE A 10 10.11 2.18 7.52
CA PHE A 10 9.40 3.15 6.68
C PHE A 10 7.89 3.21 6.96
N SER A 11 7.22 2.05 6.98
CA SER A 11 5.76 2.01 7.18
C SER A 11 5.36 2.46 8.59
N GLU A 12 6.16 2.11 9.60
CA GLU A 12 5.95 2.56 10.98
C GLU A 12 6.18 4.07 11.13
N GLU A 13 7.27 4.60 10.58
CA GLU A 13 7.57 6.03 10.57
C GLU A 13 6.46 6.83 9.87
N TYR A 14 6.01 6.35 8.71
CA TYR A 14 4.94 7.00 7.95
C TYR A 14 3.64 7.05 8.76
N VAL A 15 3.23 5.94 9.38
CA VAL A 15 2.04 5.92 10.22
C VAL A 15 2.17 6.85 11.43
N ASN A 16 3.33 6.89 12.10
CA ASN A 16 3.57 7.79 13.22
C ASN A 16 3.51 9.27 12.82
N ALA A 17 3.85 9.60 11.58
CA ALA A 17 3.77 10.96 11.05
C ALA A 17 2.36 11.39 10.62
N ARG A 18 1.40 10.45 10.54
CA ARG A 18 0.08 10.69 9.94
C ARG A 18 -1.05 10.40 10.93
N ALA A 19 -1.68 11.45 11.46
CA ALA A 19 -2.76 11.34 12.44
C ALA A 19 -4.00 10.54 11.96
N ASN A 20 -4.19 10.44 10.64
CA ASN A 20 -5.28 9.66 10.04
C ASN A 20 -4.92 8.20 9.80
N LEU A 21 -3.73 7.73 10.18
CA LEU A 21 -3.35 6.33 10.13
C LEU A 21 -3.24 5.78 11.54
N GLU A 22 -3.86 4.63 11.81
CA GLU A 22 -3.80 4.02 13.14
C GLU A 22 -2.67 2.99 13.27
N LYS A 23 -2.34 2.28 12.19
CA LYS A 23 -1.32 1.22 12.16
C LYS A 23 -0.82 0.92 10.75
N ALA A 24 0.37 0.35 10.71
CA ALA A 24 0.94 -0.31 9.54
C ALA A 24 0.87 -1.83 9.74
N ILE A 25 0.48 -2.55 8.69
CA ILE A 25 0.52 -4.01 8.61
C ILE A 25 1.36 -4.37 7.40
N ILE A 26 2.31 -5.29 7.56
CA ILE A 26 3.13 -5.79 6.46
C ILE A 26 2.87 -7.27 6.30
N VAL A 27 2.57 -7.70 5.09
CA VAL A 27 2.23 -9.08 4.76
C VAL A 27 3.08 -9.61 3.62
N ALA A 28 3.26 -10.92 3.59
CA ALA A 28 4.03 -11.58 2.55
C ALA A 28 3.17 -11.93 1.33
N ILE A 29 1.87 -12.22 1.51
CA ILE A 29 0.97 -12.63 0.42
C ILE A 29 -0.36 -11.90 0.49
N ASP A 30 -0.97 -11.65 -0.68
CA ASP A 30 -2.29 -11.02 -0.79
C ASP A 30 -3.38 -11.81 -0.04
N ASP A 31 -3.27 -13.14 0.02
CA ASP A 31 -4.24 -13.99 0.72
C ASP A 31 -4.25 -13.75 2.24
N GLU A 32 -3.13 -13.32 2.83
CA GLU A 32 -3.05 -12.93 4.26
C GLU A 32 -3.72 -11.56 4.50
N VAL A 33 -3.76 -10.70 3.48
CA VAL A 33 -4.45 -9.40 3.55
C VAL A 33 -5.92 -9.60 3.90
N ALA A 34 -6.58 -10.59 3.28
CA ALA A 34 -8.00 -10.85 3.49
C ALA A 34 -8.33 -11.16 4.96
N GLY A 35 -7.56 -12.05 5.60
CA GLY A 35 -7.76 -12.40 7.01
C GLY A 35 -7.46 -11.26 7.98
N LEU A 36 -6.43 -10.45 7.70
CA LEU A 36 -6.05 -9.32 8.54
C LEU A 36 -7.02 -8.14 8.43
N ILE A 37 -7.70 -8.01 7.29
CA ILE A 37 -8.68 -6.95 7.03
C ILE A 37 -9.98 -7.16 7.81
N GLU A 38 -10.39 -8.40 8.07
CA GLU A 38 -11.63 -8.69 8.82
C GLU A 38 -11.58 -8.16 10.26
N ASP A 39 -10.40 -8.24 10.89
CA ASP A 39 -10.17 -7.82 12.28
C ASP A 39 -9.95 -6.31 12.45
N LEU A 40 -9.91 -5.56 11.34
CA LEU A 40 -9.75 -4.11 11.40
C LEU A 40 -11.00 -3.44 11.98
N THR A 41 -10.79 -2.63 13.02
CA THR A 41 -11.84 -1.85 13.67
C THR A 41 -11.86 -0.39 13.24
N ASN A 42 -10.75 0.16 12.73
CA ASN A 42 -10.53 1.53 12.24
C ASN A 42 -11.48 2.58 12.85
N SER A 43 -11.08 3.21 13.96
CA SER A 43 -11.95 4.13 14.70
C SER A 43 -11.96 5.56 14.15
N GLY A 44 -13.08 6.29 14.30
CA GLY A 44 -13.17 7.71 13.92
C GLY A 44 -12.81 7.98 12.45
N ASN A 45 -11.82 8.85 12.22
CA ASN A 45 -11.32 9.20 10.87
C ASN A 45 -10.06 8.41 10.47
N GLN A 46 -9.68 7.36 11.21
CA GLN A 46 -8.44 6.63 10.95
C GLN A 46 -8.59 5.58 9.84
N CYS A 47 -7.49 5.34 9.13
CA CYS A 47 -7.29 4.30 8.13
C CYS A 47 -6.15 3.37 8.56
N THR A 48 -6.08 2.20 7.96
CA THR A 48 -4.96 1.26 8.14
C THR A 48 -4.13 1.25 6.86
N LEU A 49 -2.80 1.35 7.01
CA LEU A 49 -1.85 1.09 5.93
C LEU A 49 -1.50 -0.40 5.93
N ILE A 50 -1.69 -1.08 4.80
CA ILE A 50 -1.25 -2.45 4.59
C ILE A 50 -0.24 -2.44 3.46
N THR A 51 0.94 -3.03 3.67
CA THR A 51 1.97 -3.16 2.64
C THR A 51 2.16 -4.63 2.31
N VAL A 52 2.05 -4.99 1.04
CA VAL A 52 2.32 -6.35 0.56
C VAL A 52 3.68 -6.38 -0.09
N ILE A 53 4.56 -7.24 0.42
CA ILE A 53 5.90 -7.44 -0.13
C ILE A 53 5.76 -8.28 -1.41
N PRO A 54 6.48 -7.95 -2.50
CA PRO A 54 6.46 -8.78 -3.70
C PRO A 54 6.97 -10.19 -3.39
N THR A 55 6.13 -11.21 -3.65
CA THR A 55 6.58 -12.60 -3.70
C THR A 55 7.18 -12.89 -5.06
N HIS A 56 8.49 -13.12 -5.09
CA HIS A 56 9.08 -13.89 -6.18
C HIS A 56 8.50 -15.30 -6.14
N ASP A 57 7.57 -15.61 -7.04
CA ASP A 57 7.21 -17.00 -7.28
C ASP A 57 8.35 -17.68 -8.06
N SER A 58 9.20 -18.36 -7.30
CA SER A 58 10.32 -19.15 -7.83
C SER A 58 9.90 -20.30 -8.76
N ALA A 59 8.61 -20.66 -8.81
CA ALA A 59 8.06 -21.68 -9.68
C ALA A 59 7.69 -21.16 -11.09
N ILE A 60 7.71 -19.83 -11.31
CA ILE A 60 7.41 -19.24 -12.62
C ILE A 60 8.62 -19.40 -13.53
N ARG A 61 8.49 -20.31 -14.51
CA ARG A 61 9.53 -20.68 -15.49
C ARG A 61 9.71 -19.67 -16.63
N ASP A 62 8.76 -18.75 -16.79
CA ASP A 62 8.67 -17.88 -17.96
C ASP A 62 9.10 -16.45 -17.59
N GLU A 63 10.13 -15.94 -18.26
CA GLU A 63 10.73 -14.62 -17.97
C GLU A 63 9.73 -13.48 -18.22
N ASP A 64 8.81 -13.65 -19.16
CA ASP A 64 7.73 -12.68 -19.42
C ASP A 64 6.72 -12.64 -18.26
N ASN A 65 6.48 -13.76 -17.59
CA ASN A 65 5.61 -13.84 -16.40
C ASN A 65 6.32 -13.44 -15.10
N LYS A 66 7.66 -13.52 -15.04
CA LYS A 66 8.45 -12.97 -13.91
C LYS A 66 8.36 -11.45 -13.82
N ALA A 67 8.20 -10.76 -14.95
CA ALA A 67 7.99 -9.32 -14.99
C ALA A 67 6.63 -8.91 -14.37
N MET A 68 5.62 -9.80 -14.35
CA MET A 68 4.26 -9.49 -13.89
C MET A 68 4.08 -9.48 -12.36
N LYS A 69 5.07 -9.83 -11.53
CA LYS A 69 4.86 -9.98 -10.06
C LYS A 69 5.96 -9.39 -9.16
N ASN A 70 6.72 -8.40 -9.60
CA ASN A 70 7.64 -7.66 -8.72
C ASN A 70 7.07 -6.29 -8.33
N ASN A 71 5.79 -6.25 -7.97
CA ASN A 71 5.12 -5.03 -7.56
C ASN A 71 5.01 -4.97 -6.04
N LEU A 72 5.40 -3.83 -5.46
CA LEU A 72 5.14 -3.49 -4.08
C LEU A 72 3.74 -2.87 -4.02
N LEU A 73 2.87 -3.40 -3.16
CA LEU A 73 1.50 -2.91 -3.04
C LEU A 73 1.31 -2.21 -1.71
N PHE A 74 0.68 -1.04 -1.73
CA PHE A 74 0.24 -0.32 -0.55
C PHE A 74 -1.27 -0.13 -0.59
N PHE A 75 -1.95 -0.57 0.46
CA PHE A 75 -3.37 -0.39 0.65
C PHE A 75 -3.59 0.60 1.78
N ILE A 76 -4.44 1.59 1.54
CA ILE A 76 -4.99 2.42 2.61
C ILE A 76 -6.48 2.18 2.66
N VAL A 77 -6.91 1.50 3.73
CA VAL A 77 -8.27 0.99 3.85
C VAL A 77 -8.96 1.51 5.10
N LYS A 78 -10.27 1.69 4.97
CA LYS A 78 -11.16 2.09 6.05
C LYS A 78 -12.40 1.22 6.09
N LYS A 79 -12.67 0.68 7.28
CA LYS A 79 -13.88 -0.08 7.57
C LYS A 79 -15.11 0.74 7.18
N THR A 80 -15.99 0.11 6.43
CA THR A 80 -17.27 0.67 6.03
C THR A 80 -18.36 -0.17 6.67
N ASP A 81 -19.30 0.48 7.37
CA ASP A 81 -20.48 -0.21 7.87
C ASP A 81 -21.32 -0.67 6.66
N SER A 82 -21.76 -1.93 6.66
CA SER A 82 -22.60 -2.48 5.60
C SER A 82 -23.95 -1.75 5.48
N LYS A 83 -24.37 -1.07 6.56
CA LYS A 83 -25.56 -0.20 6.61
C LYS A 83 -25.26 1.26 6.29
N ALA A 84 -24.00 1.62 6.03
CA ALA A 84 -23.60 2.99 5.72
C ALA A 84 -24.24 3.48 4.41
N GLY A 85 -24.83 4.67 4.46
CA GLY A 85 -25.31 5.37 3.26
C GLY A 85 -24.17 5.83 2.35
N ASN A 86 -24.52 6.19 1.11
CA ASN A 86 -23.52 6.59 0.09
C ASN A 86 -22.61 7.76 0.53
N ALA A 87 -23.14 8.71 1.30
CA ALA A 87 -22.36 9.85 1.79
C ALA A 87 -21.18 9.44 2.69
N GLN A 88 -21.38 8.45 3.56
CA GLN A 88 -20.31 7.93 4.43
C GLN A 88 -19.26 7.15 3.62
N LYS A 89 -19.68 6.40 2.60
CA LYS A 89 -18.76 5.71 1.69
C LYS A 89 -17.86 6.70 0.96
N LEU A 90 -18.44 7.77 0.41
CA LEU A 90 -17.69 8.85 -0.24
C LEU A 90 -16.73 9.55 0.72
N ALA A 91 -17.15 9.83 1.95
CA ALA A 91 -16.27 10.41 2.98
C ALA A 91 -15.08 9.50 3.29
N ASN A 92 -15.29 8.19 3.41
CA ASN A 92 -14.22 7.22 3.60
C ASN A 92 -13.23 7.22 2.42
N PHE A 93 -13.74 7.24 1.17
CA PHE A 93 -12.87 7.33 0.00
C PHE A 93 -12.04 8.61 0.02
N VAL A 94 -12.62 9.78 0.31
CA VAL A 94 -11.86 11.04 0.35
C VAL A 94 -10.71 10.97 1.36
N ILE A 95 -10.93 10.40 2.54
CA ILE A 95 -9.86 10.24 3.55
C ILE A 95 -8.76 9.32 3.00
N CYS A 96 -9.12 8.13 2.52
CA CYS A 96 -8.14 7.18 1.98
C CYS A 96 -7.39 7.73 0.76
N GLN A 97 -8.06 8.52 -0.09
CA GLN A 97 -7.45 9.16 -1.26
C GLN A 97 -6.36 10.15 -0.84
N ASN A 98 -6.64 11.00 0.14
CA ASN A 98 -5.66 11.98 0.60
C ASN A 98 -4.42 11.29 1.19
N GLU A 99 -4.62 10.22 1.96
CA GLU A 99 -3.52 9.49 2.57
C GLU A 99 -2.68 8.71 1.54
N ILE A 100 -3.28 8.17 0.47
CA ILE A 100 -2.52 7.45 -0.56
C ILE A 100 -1.74 8.41 -1.46
N GLU A 101 -2.30 9.59 -1.74
CA GLU A 101 -1.61 10.66 -2.45
C GLU A 101 -0.42 11.20 -1.65
N ASP A 102 -0.59 11.38 -0.33
CA ASP A 102 0.50 11.83 0.54
C ASP A 102 1.58 10.75 0.71
N LEU A 103 1.20 9.47 0.71
CA LEU A 103 2.17 8.36 0.71
C LEU A 103 3.01 8.39 -0.57
N LEU A 104 2.36 8.55 -1.72
CA LEU A 104 3.04 8.66 -3.01
C LEU A 104 4.00 9.86 -3.02
N LYS A 105 3.57 11.05 -2.57
CA LYS A 105 4.45 12.24 -2.46
C LYS A 105 5.64 11.98 -1.54
N HIS A 106 5.43 11.28 -0.42
CA HIS A 106 6.50 10.97 0.51
C HIS A 106 7.53 10.03 -0.10
N ILE A 107 7.09 8.97 -0.78
CA ILE A 107 7.97 8.05 -1.51
C ILE A 107 8.78 8.79 -2.57
N ILE A 108 8.15 9.66 -3.36
CA ILE A 108 8.83 10.48 -4.38
C ILE A 108 9.87 11.39 -3.72
N GLY A 109 9.50 12.10 -2.64
CA GLY A 109 10.42 12.97 -1.92
C GLY A 109 11.64 12.24 -1.35
N LEU A 110 11.48 11.00 -0.89
CA LEU A 110 12.60 10.17 -0.45
C LEU A 110 13.53 9.78 -1.60
N ILE A 111 12.98 9.45 -2.78
CA ILE A 111 13.77 9.16 -3.98
C ILE A 111 14.58 10.39 -4.39
N ASP A 112 13.94 11.57 -4.45
CA ASP A 112 14.60 12.81 -4.85
C ASP A 112 15.68 13.26 -3.86
N ALA A 113 15.46 13.05 -2.55
CA ALA A 113 16.39 13.47 -1.51
C ALA A 113 17.58 12.52 -1.31
N GLN A 114 17.37 11.21 -1.44
CA GLN A 114 18.38 10.19 -1.11
C GLN A 114 19.04 9.55 -2.35
N GLY A 115 18.48 9.75 -3.55
CA GLY A 115 19.04 9.23 -4.79
C GLY A 115 19.36 7.73 -4.73
N GLU A 116 20.62 7.38 -4.95
CA GLU A 116 21.09 5.98 -4.97
C GLU A 116 21.09 5.27 -3.61
N ASP A 117 20.94 5.99 -2.50
CA ASP A 117 20.84 5.39 -1.15
C ASP A 117 19.39 5.18 -0.69
N CYS A 118 18.42 5.62 -1.50
CA CYS A 118 16.99 5.48 -1.21
C CYS A 118 16.56 4.01 -1.15
N LEU A 119 15.69 3.70 -0.19
CA LEU A 119 14.99 2.40 -0.09
C LEU A 119 14.26 2.04 -1.40
N PHE A 120 13.67 3.04 -2.05
CA PHE A 120 12.84 2.92 -3.25
C PHE A 120 13.58 3.21 -4.56
N LYS A 121 14.92 3.22 -4.56
CA LYS A 121 15.70 3.56 -5.77
C LYS A 121 15.46 2.65 -6.99
N ASN A 122 15.08 1.40 -6.73
CA ASN A 122 14.83 0.39 -7.76
C ASN A 122 13.35 0.35 -8.18
N ILE A 123 12.55 1.34 -7.81
CA ILE A 123 11.15 1.41 -8.18
C ILE A 123 10.98 2.25 -9.45
N ASP A 124 10.07 1.83 -10.32
CA ASP A 124 9.52 2.67 -11.37
C ASP A 124 8.30 3.40 -10.81
N TYR A 125 8.47 4.68 -10.49
CA TYR A 125 7.38 5.51 -9.97
C TYR A 125 6.48 6.05 -11.08
N GLY A 126 6.96 6.06 -12.34
CA GLY A 126 6.16 6.48 -13.49
C GLY A 126 5.01 5.51 -13.79
N SER A 127 5.08 4.30 -13.24
CA SER A 127 4.10 3.23 -13.41
C SER A 127 3.24 3.02 -12.16
N ALA A 128 3.06 4.03 -11.29
CA ALA A 128 2.37 3.85 -10.02
C ALA A 128 0.86 4.22 -10.10
N PRO A 129 -0.06 3.29 -10.46
CA PRO A 129 -1.48 3.59 -10.48
C PRO A 129 -2.03 3.69 -9.05
N ILE A 130 -2.92 4.65 -8.84
CA ILE A 130 -3.77 4.75 -7.65
C ILE A 130 -5.17 4.29 -8.03
N ILE A 131 -5.63 3.20 -7.41
CA ILE A 131 -6.87 2.52 -7.79
C ILE A 131 -7.83 2.51 -6.59
N PRO A 132 -9.08 2.99 -6.71
CA PRO A 132 -10.07 2.86 -5.64
C PRO A 132 -10.46 1.39 -5.48
N ILE A 133 -10.57 0.94 -4.23
CA ILE A 133 -10.99 -0.42 -3.90
C ILE A 133 -12.33 -0.37 -3.17
N PRO A 134 -13.45 -0.57 -3.88
CA PRO A 134 -14.77 -0.57 -3.29
C PRO A 134 -15.09 -1.91 -2.65
N ASN A 135 -15.62 -1.86 -1.43
CA ASN A 135 -16.17 -3.02 -0.73
C ASN A 135 -15.22 -4.22 -0.64
N TYR A 136 -13.91 -3.96 -0.54
CA TYR A 136 -12.92 -5.01 -0.30
C TYR A 136 -13.08 -5.49 1.14
N PHE A 137 -13.75 -6.63 1.32
CA PHE A 137 -14.11 -7.17 2.64
C PHE A 137 -14.80 -6.15 3.56
N ASN A 138 -15.82 -5.46 3.06
CA ASN A 138 -16.52 -4.37 3.75
C ASN A 138 -15.65 -3.15 4.09
N GLN A 139 -14.55 -2.95 3.36
CA GLN A 139 -13.72 -1.77 3.46
C GLN A 139 -13.73 -0.98 2.15
N ASN A 140 -13.54 0.32 2.29
CA ASN A 140 -13.29 1.21 1.15
C ASN A 140 -11.89 1.80 1.31
N GLY A 141 -11.18 1.92 0.20
CA GLY A 141 -9.80 2.37 0.25
C GLY A 141 -9.21 2.62 -1.12
N TYR A 142 -7.89 2.72 -1.13
CA TYR A 142 -7.09 2.86 -2.34
C TYR A 142 -5.90 1.91 -2.31
N LEU A 143 -5.54 1.42 -3.50
CA LEU A 143 -4.34 0.65 -3.79
C LEU A 143 -3.37 1.56 -4.54
N LEU A 144 -2.13 1.63 -4.05
CA LEU A 144 -0.98 2.10 -4.80
C LEU A 144 -0.13 0.89 -5.16
N GLU A 145 0.00 0.62 -6.45
CA GLU A 145 0.84 -0.44 -6.97
C GLU A 145 2.12 0.19 -7.51
N ILE A 146 3.28 -0.36 -7.16
CA ILE A 146 4.56 0.20 -7.55
C ILE A 146 5.46 -0.90 -8.12
N SER A 147 5.82 -0.78 -9.39
CA SER A 147 6.70 -1.74 -10.03
C SER A 147 8.15 -1.54 -9.61
N THR A 148 8.86 -2.64 -9.41
CA THR A 148 10.32 -2.59 -9.28
C THR A 148 10.95 -2.73 -10.66
N LYS A 149 11.90 -1.85 -10.98
CA LYS A 149 12.73 -1.92 -12.19
C LYS A 149 13.45 -3.25 -12.21
N THR A 150 13.04 -4.14 -13.10
CA THR A 150 13.82 -5.30 -13.50
C THR A 150 14.94 -4.82 -14.43
N TYR A 151 16.17 -4.82 -13.92
CA TYR A 151 17.34 -4.71 -14.79
C TYR A 151 17.46 -6.02 -15.57
N PHE A 152 17.11 -5.99 -16.86
CA PHE A 152 17.47 -7.02 -17.84
C PHE A 152 18.85 -6.69 -18.43
#